data_AF-A0A8H3MC67-F1
#
_entry.id   AF-A0A8H3MC67-F1
#
_cell.length_a   1.000
_cell.length_b   1.000
_cell.length_c   1.000
_cell.angle_alpha   90.00
_cell.angle_beta   90.00
_cell.angle_gamma   90.00
#
_symmetry.space_group_name_H-M   'P 1'
#
loop_
_entity.id
_entity.type
_entity.pdbx_description
1 polymer ?
#
loop_
_entity_poly.entity_id
_entity_poly.type
_entity_poly.pdbx_seq_one_letter_code
_entity_poly.pdbx_strand_id
1 'polypeptide(L)'
;MSMVPYSFWSKEHSKINQTTISETLENGINQLRSYMIVIAKGKPTDYSSSGIVDKRVKITKSYPNKLKGFVILVIGFHRILWRPVEDVISNYLYYKV
;
A
#
# COMPACT_ATOMS: atom_id res chain seq x y z
N MET A 1 -17.33 -11.49 1.98
CA MET A 1 -17.17 -10.05 2.34
C MET A 1 -18.38 -9.31 1.79
N SER A 2 -18.94 -8.33 2.52
CA SER A 2 -20.26 -7.77 2.18
C SER A 2 -20.24 -7.10 0.79
N MET A 3 -21.26 -7.41 -0.02
CA MET A 3 -21.51 -6.76 -1.33
C MET A 3 -22.41 -5.53 -1.19
N VAL A 4 -22.64 -5.05 0.03
CA VAL A 4 -23.52 -3.90 0.25
C VAL A 4 -22.84 -2.64 -0.29
N PRO A 5 -23.47 -1.91 -1.22
CA PRO A 5 -22.89 -0.70 -1.77
C PRO A 5 -22.97 0.44 -0.75
N TYR A 6 -21.86 1.17 -0.64
CA TYR A 6 -21.74 2.42 0.09
C TYR A 6 -21.73 3.56 -0.91
N SER A 7 -22.64 4.52 -0.72
CA SER A 7 -22.68 5.75 -1.51
C SER A 7 -21.85 6.84 -0.82
N PHE A 8 -21.06 7.58 -1.60
CA PHE A 8 -20.33 8.75 -1.11
C PHE A 8 -20.29 9.86 -2.18
N TRP A 9 -20.13 11.11 -1.73
CA TRP A 9 -19.94 12.23 -2.65
C TRP A 9 -18.50 12.32 -3.11
N SER A 10 -18.25 12.13 -4.42
CA SER A 10 -16.93 12.36 -5.01
C SER A 10 -16.79 13.83 -5.37
N LYS A 11 -15.91 14.55 -4.65
CA LYS A 11 -15.59 15.94 -4.97
C LYS A 11 -14.96 16.10 -6.35
N GLU A 12 -14.07 15.18 -6.73
CA GLU A 12 -13.38 15.19 -8.02
C GLU A 12 -14.35 15.08 -9.20
N HIS A 13 -15.34 14.19 -9.10
CA HIS A 13 -16.29 13.94 -10.18
C HIS A 13 -17.61 14.71 -10.02
N SER A 14 -17.74 15.52 -8.96
CA SER A 14 -18.95 16.27 -8.60
C SER A 14 -20.24 15.44 -8.67
N LYS A 15 -20.19 14.18 -8.24
CA LYS A 15 -21.32 13.24 -8.28
C LYS A 15 -21.29 12.26 -7.12
N ILE A 16 -22.44 11.63 -6.85
CA ILE A 16 -22.53 10.49 -5.94
C ILE A 16 -21.94 9.28 -6.66
N ASN A 17 -20.94 8.67 -6.04
CA ASN A 17 -20.38 7.39 -6.46
C ASN A 17 -20.81 6.29 -5.49
N GLN A 18 -20.80 5.05 -5.97
CA GLN A 18 -21.02 3.87 -5.17
C GLN A 18 -19.77 2.98 -5.23
N THR A 19 -19.44 2.35 -4.11
CA THR A 19 -18.39 1.34 -4.03
C THR A 19 -18.79 0.27 -3.01
N THR A 20 -18.07 -0.84 -2.95
CA THR A 20 -18.21 -1.83 -1.87
C THR A 20 -16.98 -1.84 -0.98
N ILE A 21 -17.15 -2.35 0.25
CA ILE A 21 -16.01 -2.62 1.15
C ILE A 21 -14.97 -3.50 0.44
N SER A 22 -15.45 -4.49 -0.31
CA SER A 22 -14.59 -5.46 -0.99
C SER A 22 -13.74 -4.78 -2.06
N GLU A 23 -14.35 -3.95 -2.89
CA GLU A 23 -13.67 -3.20 -3.94
C GLU A 23 -12.65 -2.20 -3.35
N THR A 24 -13.05 -1.46 -2.31
CA THR A 24 -12.14 -0.50 -1.65
C THR A 24 -10.93 -1.20 -1.04
N LEU A 25 -11.14 -2.33 -0.35
CA LEU A 25 -10.05 -3.14 0.19
C LEU A 25 -9.15 -3.70 -0.90
N GLU A 26 -9.72 -4.23 -1.99
CA GLU A 26 -8.97 -4.80 -3.10
C GLU A 26 -8.10 -3.74 -3.79
N ASN A 27 -8.65 -2.54 -4.02
CA ASN A 27 -7.90 -1.41 -4.56
C ASN A 27 -6.73 -1.02 -3.65
N GLY A 28 -6.97 -0.94 -2.34
CA GLY A 28 -5.91 -0.67 -1.37
C GLY A 28 -4.83 -1.74 -1.35
N ILE A 29 -5.21 -3.02 -1.46
CA ILE A 29 -4.28 -4.16 -1.49
C ILE A 29 -3.40 -4.10 -2.74
N ASN A 30 -4.00 -3.86 -3.89
CA ASN A 30 -3.27 -3.76 -5.15
C ASN A 30 -2.32 -2.57 -5.15
N GLN A 31 -2.74 -1.41 -4.63
CA GLN A 31 -1.86 -0.26 -4.47
C GLN A 31 -0.69 -0.54 -3.51
N LEU A 32 -0.95 -1.13 -2.34
CA LEU A 32 0.09 -1.48 -1.38
C LEU A 32 1.07 -2.51 -1.95
N ARG A 33 0.57 -3.53 -2.68
CA ARG A 33 1.41 -4.51 -3.40
C ARG A 33 2.36 -3.82 -4.38
N SER A 34 1.87 -2.87 -5.18
CA SER A 34 2.72 -2.09 -6.10
C SER A 34 3.81 -1.32 -5.36
N TYR A 35 3.47 -0.68 -4.23
CA TYR A 35 4.48 0.02 -3.41
C TYR A 35 5.49 -0.93 -2.79
N MET A 36 5.06 -2.08 -2.26
CA MET A 36 5.95 -3.09 -1.69
C MET A 36 6.95 -3.62 -2.71
N ILE A 37 6.54 -3.81 -3.97
CA ILE A 37 7.44 -4.19 -5.07
C ILE A 37 8.48 -3.11 -5.33
N VAL A 38 8.09 -1.82 -5.34
CA VAL A 38 9.03 -0.71 -5.53
C VAL A 38 10.00 -0.58 -4.35
N ILE A 39 9.50 -0.71 -3.11
CA ILE A 39 10.30 -0.71 -1.89
C ILE A 39 11.35 -1.82 -1.99
N ALA A 40 10.94 -3.04 -2.35
CA ALA A 40 11.82 -4.20 -2.40
C ALA A 40 13.03 -4.04 -3.36
N LYS A 41 12.96 -3.13 -4.35
CA LYS A 41 14.07 -2.80 -5.26
C LYS A 41 15.18 -1.99 -4.58
N GLY A 42 14.91 -1.36 -3.43
CA GLY A 42 15.87 -0.54 -2.69
C GLY A 42 16.11 0.82 -3.34
N LYS A 43 17.36 1.30 -3.32
CA LYS A 43 17.74 2.57 -3.96
C LYS A 43 17.82 2.38 -5.49
N PRO A 44 17.26 3.29 -6.31
CA PRO A 44 17.39 3.19 -7.76
C PRO A 44 18.86 3.29 -8.18
N THR A 45 19.22 2.53 -9.23
CA THR A 45 20.58 2.50 -9.82
C THR A 45 20.80 3.65 -10.80
N ASP A 46 19.72 4.09 -11.46
CA ASP A 46 19.71 5.11 -12.49
C ASP A 46 18.34 5.80 -12.56
N TYR A 47 18.21 6.83 -13.40
CA TYR A 47 16.98 7.62 -13.58
C TYR A 47 15.81 6.84 -14.21
N SER A 48 16.08 5.71 -14.87
CA SER A 48 15.07 4.86 -15.52
C SER A 48 14.58 3.74 -14.59
N SER A 49 15.31 3.47 -13.50
CA SER A 49 14.99 2.46 -12.50
C SER A 49 14.04 3.00 -11.43
N SER A 50 13.14 2.14 -10.96
CA SER A 50 12.24 2.45 -9.83
C SER A 50 12.86 1.99 -8.51
N GLY A 51 12.63 2.77 -7.46
CA GLY A 51 13.09 2.49 -6.11
C GLY A 51 12.78 3.65 -5.17
N ILE A 52 13.39 3.65 -3.99
CA ILE A 52 13.21 4.67 -2.95
C ILE A 52 14.25 5.78 -3.12
N VAL A 53 13.79 7.02 -3.24
CA VAL A 53 14.61 8.25 -3.32
C VAL A 53 14.45 9.15 -2.08
N ASP A 54 13.67 8.71 -1.10
CA ASP A 54 13.41 9.47 0.13
C ASP A 54 14.65 9.54 1.03
N LYS A 55 15.17 10.76 1.26
CA LYS A 55 16.35 11.02 2.08
C LYS A 55 16.15 10.72 3.57
N ARG A 56 14.90 10.58 4.03
CA ARG A 56 14.56 10.24 5.43
C ARG A 56 14.69 8.75 5.72
N VAL A 57 14.93 7.94 4.69
CA VAL A 57 15.09 6.49 4.80
C VAL A 57 16.49 6.10 4.38
N LYS A 58 17.28 5.58 5.32
CA LYS A 58 18.56 4.95 5.05
C LYS A 58 18.34 3.50 4.64
N ILE A 59 18.91 3.12 3.49
CA ILE A 59 18.78 1.78 2.91
C ILE A 59 20.14 1.09 2.94
N THR A 60 20.20 -0.11 3.49
CA THR A 60 21.42 -0.94 3.54
C THR A 60 21.14 -2.33 3.00
N LYS A 61 22.07 -2.91 2.25
CA LYS A 61 21.94 -4.32 1.81
C LYS A 61 21.84 -5.25 3.02
N SER A 62 21.08 -6.32 2.88
CA SER A 62 20.89 -7.33 3.92
C SER A 62 20.75 -8.73 3.32
N TYR A 63 20.77 -9.74 4.19
CA TYR A 63 20.22 -11.04 3.83
C TYR A 63 18.74 -10.91 3.44
N PRO A 64 18.19 -11.77 2.56
CA PRO A 64 16.77 -11.77 2.23
C PRO A 64 15.89 -11.71 3.47
N ASN A 65 15.01 -10.72 3.49
CA ASN A 65 14.02 -10.49 4.53
C ASN A 65 12.63 -10.35 3.90
N LYS A 66 11.61 -10.21 4.77
CA LYS A 66 10.22 -10.13 4.34
C LYS A 66 9.65 -8.76 4.67
N LEU A 67 9.18 -8.07 3.64
CA LEU A 67 8.33 -6.89 3.77
C LEU A 67 6.89 -7.35 3.96
N LYS A 68 6.26 -6.93 5.06
CA LYS A 68 4.86 -7.24 5.38
C LYS A 68 4.02 -5.98 5.27
N GLY A 69 2.86 -6.09 4.66
CA GLY A 69 1.94 -4.99 4.45
C GLY A 69 0.54 -5.32 4.95
N PHE A 70 -0.16 -4.31 5.47
CA PHE A 70 -1.56 -4.42 5.86
C PHE A 70 -2.33 -3.21 5.34
N VAL A 71 -3.50 -3.46 4.78
CA VAL A 71 -4.46 -2.41 4.44
C VAL A 71 -5.46 -2.32 5.58
N ILE A 72 -5.65 -1.12 6.11
CA ILE A 72 -6.64 -0.82 7.16
C ILE A 72 -7.73 0.03 6.53
N LEU A 73 -8.97 -0.44 6.61
CA LEU A 73 -10.15 0.29 6.19
C LEU A 73 -10.96 0.70 7.42
N VAL A 74 -11.18 2.00 7.57
CA VAL A 74 -12.00 2.57 8.63
C VAL A 74 -13.34 3.00 8.04
N ILE A 75 -14.45 2.52 8.63
CA ILE A 75 -15.82 2.79 8.19
C ILE A 75 -16.54 3.56 9.30
N GLY A 76 -16.78 4.85 9.06
CA GLY A 76 -17.29 5.76 10.08
C GLY A 76 -16.34 5.81 11.30
N PHE A 77 -16.91 5.88 12.51
CA PHE A 77 -16.12 5.95 13.75
C PHE A 77 -16.01 4.62 14.51
N HIS A 78 -16.66 3.55 14.03
CA HIS A 78 -16.92 2.35 14.85
C HIS A 78 -16.35 1.05 14.26
N ARG A 79 -16.02 1.00 12.98
CA ARG A 79 -15.62 -0.25 12.31
C ARG A 79 -14.27 -0.10 11.67
N ILE A 80 -13.32 -0.91 12.12
CA ILE A 80 -11.99 -1.05 11.54
C ILE A 80 -11.90 -2.46 10.98
N LEU A 81 -11.66 -2.55 9.67
CA LEU A 81 -11.33 -3.78 8.98
C LEU A 81 -9.87 -3.72 8.57
N TRP A 82 -9.21 -4.86 8.50
CA TRP A 82 -7.86 -4.93 7.97
C TRP A 82 -7.65 -6.21 7.18
N ARG A 83 -6.72 -6.16 6.22
CA ARG A 83 -6.32 -7.33 5.45
C ARG A 83 -4.81 -7.33 5.22
N PRO A 84 -4.12 -8.46 5.45
CA PRO A 84 -2.71 -8.58 5.09
C PRO A 84 -2.55 -8.63 3.57
N VAL A 85 -1.45 -8.10 3.09
CA VAL A 85 -0.94 -8.32 1.73
C VAL A 85 0.14 -9.39 1.79
N GLU A 86 0.29 -10.17 0.71
CA GLU A 86 1.35 -11.17 0.59
C GLU A 86 2.73 -10.57 0.86
N ASP A 87 3.54 -11.31 1.61
CA ASP A 87 4.90 -10.91 1.94
C ASP A 87 5.73 -10.74 0.65
N VAL A 88 6.50 -9.66 0.55
CA VAL A 88 7.45 -9.42 -0.54
C VAL A 88 8.87 -9.63 -0.02
N ILE A 89 9.67 -10.43 -0.71
CA ILE A 89 11.08 -10.63 -0.35
C ILE A 89 11.87 -9.37 -0.70
N SER A 90 12.68 -8.87 0.24
CA SER A 90 13.60 -7.75 0.02
C SER A 90 15.00 -8.10 0.51
N ASN A 91 16.02 -7.62 -0.19
CA ASN A 91 17.43 -7.79 0.18
C ASN A 91 18.01 -6.53 0.83
N TYR A 92 17.15 -5.72 1.44
CA TYR A 92 17.52 -4.45 2.04
C TYR A 92 16.85 -4.24 3.40
N LEU A 93 17.54 -3.54 4.29
CA LEU A 93 17.03 -3.00 5.54
C LEU A 93 16.78 -1.49 5.38
N TYR A 94 15.74 -1.00 6.04
CA TYR A 94 15.28 0.38 5.95
C TYR A 94 15.25 0.99 7.35
N TYR A 95 15.94 2.11 7.53
CA TYR A 95 16.02 2.82 8.82
C TYR A 95 15.57 4.27 8.64
N LYS A 96 14.79 4.77 9.58
CA LYS A 96 14.50 6.21 9.66
C LYS A 96 15.77 6.95 10.08
N VAL A 97 16.07 8.05 9.39
CA VAL A 97 17.12 9.00 9.76
C VAL A 97 16.52 10.12 10.61
#